data_AF-A0A2N7S698-F1
#
_entry.id   AF-A0A2N7S698-F1
#
_cell.length_a   1.000
_cell.length_b   1.000
_cell.length_c   1.000
_cell.angle_alpha   90.00
_cell.angle_beta   90.00
_cell.angle_gamma   90.00
#
_symmetry.space_group_name_H-M   'P 1'
#
loop_
_entity.id
_entity.type
_entity.pdbx_description
1 polymer ?
#
loop_
_entity_poly.entity_id
_entity_poly.type
_entity_poly.pdbx_seq_one_letter_code
_entity_poly.pdbx_strand_id
1 'polypeptide(L)'
;MATQEFRTGDAVPLIEAEPPKSSGVRVLKRALPARRHRVLRTASARQALGYWDEGYDYEINTNGEFSLLDVILVLLERTGPADVSISTWSAGLYDVEVANRFMNTGLIRSIRFVLDVSFKNNGGSRGYSTLLMDMFGEECIRTTRTHAKFVTITNDEFKLSISSTANLNENKRLEIFHFSDDPARAAWYLGIVDELFQDVKPGWNPDSGAPALGRLDPSGTKMKTGKVAKVGRLKIGGNTDE
;
A
#
# COMPACT_ATOMS: atom_id res chain seq x y z
N MET A 1 15.65 -37.12 -20.01
CA MET A 1 14.92 -35.84 -19.89
C MET A 1 15.83 -34.86 -19.17
N ALA A 2 16.03 -33.66 -19.70
CA ALA A 2 16.94 -32.68 -19.09
C ALA A 2 16.28 -32.06 -17.85
N THR A 3 16.92 -32.21 -16.69
CA THR A 3 16.50 -31.61 -15.42
C THR A 3 17.17 -30.26 -15.25
N GLN A 4 16.39 -29.21 -14.99
CA GLN A 4 16.87 -27.93 -14.48
C GLN A 4 16.40 -27.82 -13.03
N GLU A 5 17.32 -27.95 -12.09
CA GLU A 5 17.01 -27.85 -10.66
C GLU A 5 16.94 -26.37 -10.23
N PHE A 6 15.81 -25.96 -9.67
CA PHE A 6 15.68 -24.73 -8.90
C PHE A 6 15.46 -25.06 -7.41
N ARG A 7 15.98 -24.18 -6.55
CA ARG A 7 16.07 -24.31 -5.08
C ARG A 7 14.71 -24.36 -4.36
N THR A 8 13.97 -25.44 -4.47
CA THR A 8 12.91 -25.80 -3.49
C THR A 8 12.74 -27.30 -3.27
N GLY A 9 13.42 -28.18 -4.02
CA GLY A 9 13.42 -29.63 -3.75
C GLY A 9 12.14 -30.38 -4.13
N ASP A 10 11.10 -29.70 -4.61
CA ASP A 10 9.87 -30.36 -5.06
C ASP A 10 9.93 -30.68 -6.56
N ALA A 11 9.75 -31.96 -6.91
CA ALA A 11 9.62 -32.41 -8.29
C ALA A 11 8.25 -31.99 -8.86
N VAL A 12 8.24 -30.99 -9.75
CA VAL A 12 7.03 -30.59 -10.48
C VAL A 12 6.92 -31.45 -11.74
N PRO A 13 5.85 -32.24 -11.92
CA PRO A 13 5.70 -33.06 -13.13
C PRO A 13 5.44 -32.17 -14.35
N LEU A 14 6.27 -32.30 -15.37
CA LEU A 14 6.02 -31.76 -16.70
C LEU A 14 4.96 -32.62 -17.38
N ILE A 15 3.79 -32.05 -17.64
CA ILE A 15 2.77 -32.70 -18.47
C ILE A 15 2.81 -32.04 -19.85
N GLU A 16 3.37 -32.75 -20.84
CA GLU A 16 3.32 -32.34 -22.24
C GLU A 16 1.88 -32.47 -22.78
N ALA A 17 1.42 -31.46 -23.53
CA ALA A 17 0.15 -31.54 -24.24
C ALA A 17 0.35 -32.25 -25.59
N GLU A 18 -0.69 -32.92 -26.11
CA GLU A 18 -0.64 -33.51 -27.44
C GLU A 18 -0.38 -32.44 -28.51
N PRO A 19 0.66 -32.60 -29.36
CA PRO A 19 0.96 -31.63 -30.40
C PRO A 19 -0.08 -31.72 -31.54
N PRO A 20 -0.48 -30.60 -32.16
CA PRO A 20 -1.31 -30.66 -33.35
C PRO A 20 -0.54 -31.32 -34.50
N LYS A 21 -1.24 -32.14 -35.29
CA LYS A 21 -0.66 -32.87 -36.43
C LYS A 21 -0.06 -31.87 -37.43
N SER A 22 1.27 -31.95 -37.58
CA SER A 22 2.18 -31.27 -38.52
C SER A 22 2.90 -30.01 -38.01
N SER A 23 4.22 -30.04 -38.23
CA SER A 23 5.30 -29.11 -37.83
C SER A 23 5.76 -29.22 -36.37
N GLY A 24 7.07 -29.39 -36.16
CA GLY A 24 7.75 -29.66 -34.88
C GLY A 24 7.68 -28.53 -33.85
N VAL A 25 6.46 -28.14 -33.47
CA VAL A 25 6.16 -27.15 -32.45
C VAL A 25 5.99 -27.85 -31.11
N ARG A 26 6.78 -27.45 -30.10
CA ARG A 26 6.57 -27.85 -28.70
C ARG A 26 5.70 -26.80 -28.01
N VAL A 27 4.57 -27.23 -27.45
CA VAL A 27 3.62 -26.36 -26.73
C VAL A 27 3.63 -26.72 -25.25
N LEU A 28 4.00 -25.76 -24.39
CA LEU A 28 3.89 -25.90 -22.94
C LEU A 28 2.50 -25.48 -22.48
N LYS A 29 1.68 -26.43 -22.02
CA LYS A 29 0.39 -26.16 -21.38
C LYS A 29 0.57 -26.12 -19.86
N ARG A 30 0.46 -24.94 -19.27
CA ARG A 30 0.45 -24.74 -17.81
C ARG A 30 -0.91 -24.20 -17.38
N ALA A 31 -1.52 -24.81 -16.38
CA ALA A 31 -2.57 -24.14 -15.62
C ALA A 31 -1.93 -22.93 -14.93
N LEU A 32 -2.24 -21.71 -15.39
CA LEU A 32 -1.83 -20.52 -14.67
C LEU A 32 -2.40 -20.64 -13.24
N PRO A 33 -1.62 -20.32 -12.18
CA PRO A 33 -2.25 -20.15 -10.87
C PRO A 33 -3.39 -19.17 -11.07
N ALA A 34 -4.60 -19.53 -10.61
CA ALA A 34 -5.77 -18.69 -10.78
C ALA A 34 -5.39 -17.26 -10.39
N ARG A 35 -5.36 -16.34 -11.37
CA ARG A 35 -5.28 -14.92 -11.07
C ARG A 35 -6.54 -14.64 -10.28
N ARG A 36 -6.43 -14.52 -8.97
CA ARG A 36 -7.53 -14.06 -8.13
C ARG A 36 -7.77 -12.62 -8.55
N HIS A 37 -8.68 -12.42 -9.49
CA HIS A 37 -9.33 -11.13 -9.65
C HIS A 37 -9.98 -10.86 -8.31
N ARG A 38 -9.35 -10.00 -7.49
CA ARG A 38 -9.99 -9.54 -6.27
C ARG A 38 -11.25 -8.81 -6.72
N VAL A 39 -12.37 -9.09 -6.08
CA VAL A 39 -13.61 -8.33 -6.26
C VAL A 39 -13.67 -7.41 -5.06
N LEU A 40 -13.93 -6.11 -5.30
CA LEU A 40 -14.18 -5.16 -4.23
C LEU A 40 -15.35 -5.67 -3.39
N ARG A 41 -15.19 -5.71 -2.06
CA ARG A 41 -16.20 -6.24 -1.13
C ARG A 41 -17.07 -5.11 -0.60
N THR A 42 -17.56 -4.28 -1.53
CA THR A 42 -18.28 -3.06 -1.21
C THR A 42 -19.58 -3.30 -0.47
N ALA A 43 -20.25 -4.45 -0.63
CA ALA A 43 -21.48 -4.76 0.10
C ALA A 43 -21.27 -4.74 1.62
N SER A 44 -20.20 -5.38 2.13
CA SER A 44 -19.87 -5.38 3.55
C SER A 44 -19.40 -4.00 4.03
N ALA A 45 -18.62 -3.29 3.21
CA ALA A 45 -18.23 -1.90 3.51
C ALA A 45 -19.45 -0.97 3.57
N ARG A 46 -20.42 -1.08 2.65
CA ARG A 46 -21.69 -0.33 2.66
C ARG A 46 -22.53 -0.68 3.88
N GLN A 47 -22.52 -1.92 4.34
CA GLN A 47 -23.23 -2.27 5.58
C GLN A 47 -22.62 -1.55 6.78
N ALA A 48 -21.29 -1.41 6.83
CA ALA A 48 -20.59 -0.75 7.93
C ALA A 48 -20.59 0.79 7.86
N LEU A 49 -20.56 1.36 6.64
CA LEU A 49 -20.33 2.79 6.40
C LEU A 49 -21.41 3.48 5.55
N GLY A 50 -22.35 2.73 4.98
CA GLY A 50 -23.39 3.29 4.11
C GLY A 50 -24.39 4.15 4.86
N TYR A 51 -24.61 3.83 6.15
CA TYR A 51 -25.45 4.58 7.07
C TYR A 51 -24.55 5.22 8.13
N TRP A 52 -24.29 6.50 7.97
CA TRP A 52 -23.56 7.31 8.93
C TRP A 52 -24.24 8.68 9.03
N ASP A 53 -24.27 9.23 10.22
CA ASP A 53 -24.87 10.49 10.59
C ASP A 53 -23.76 11.53 10.73
N GLU A 54 -24.02 12.74 10.28
CA GLU A 54 -23.07 13.85 10.39
C GLU A 54 -22.80 14.21 11.86
N GLY A 55 -21.55 14.55 12.17
CA GLY A 55 -21.09 14.93 13.51
C GLY A 55 -20.78 13.76 14.44
N TYR A 56 -20.60 12.54 13.91
CA TYR A 56 -20.29 11.35 14.69
C TYR A 56 -18.99 10.68 14.24
N ASP A 57 -18.29 10.12 15.23
CA ASP A 57 -17.16 9.23 15.03
C ASP A 57 -17.61 7.77 15.06
N TYR A 58 -16.99 6.94 14.22
CA TYR A 58 -17.33 5.53 14.06
C TYR A 58 -16.10 4.65 14.22
N GLU A 59 -16.17 3.70 15.15
CA GLU A 59 -15.22 2.60 15.27
C GLU A 59 -15.80 1.35 14.63
N ILE A 60 -15.07 0.79 13.66
CA ILE A 60 -15.51 -0.32 12.83
C ILE A 60 -14.42 -1.37 12.84
N ASN A 61 -14.79 -2.61 13.12
CA ASN A 61 -13.89 -3.76 12.99
C ASN A 61 -14.36 -4.70 11.89
N THR A 62 -13.42 -5.38 11.26
CA THR A 62 -13.67 -6.41 10.24
C THR A 62 -12.62 -7.50 10.40
N ASN A 63 -12.99 -8.76 10.18
CA ASN A 63 -12.08 -9.88 10.06
C ASN A 63 -11.71 -10.16 8.58
N GLY A 64 -11.51 -9.08 7.82
CA GLY A 64 -11.13 -9.12 6.42
C GLY A 64 -12.31 -9.19 5.44
N GLU A 65 -13.52 -8.85 5.88
CA GLU A 65 -14.70 -8.70 5.02
C GLU A 65 -14.55 -7.57 4.01
N PHE A 66 -13.79 -6.51 4.29
CA PHE A 66 -13.50 -5.45 3.33
C PHE A 66 -12.10 -4.84 3.52
N SER A 67 -11.60 -4.20 2.47
CA SER A 67 -10.30 -3.53 2.43
C SER A 67 -10.43 -2.02 2.64
N LEU A 68 -9.30 -1.34 2.90
CA LEU A 68 -9.26 0.12 2.96
C LEU A 68 -9.74 0.77 1.66
N LEU A 69 -9.50 0.14 0.50
CA LEU A 69 -9.97 0.69 -0.77
C LEU A 69 -11.48 0.54 -0.96
N ASP A 70 -12.10 -0.50 -0.39
CA ASP A 70 -13.56 -0.65 -0.39
C ASP A 70 -14.22 0.47 0.42
N VAL A 71 -13.63 0.83 1.57
CA VAL A 71 -14.05 1.97 2.39
C VAL A 71 -13.99 3.28 1.60
N ILE A 72 -12.88 3.53 0.91
CA ILE A 72 -12.70 4.73 0.08
C ILE A 72 -13.79 4.82 -0.99
N LEU A 73 -14.06 3.72 -1.72
CA LEU A 73 -15.08 3.71 -2.75
C LEU A 73 -16.46 4.03 -2.20
N VAL A 74 -16.87 3.38 -1.10
CA VAL A 74 -18.19 3.59 -0.49
C VAL A 74 -18.37 5.05 -0.04
N LEU A 75 -17.33 5.66 0.51
CA LEU A 75 -17.38 7.06 0.95
C LEU A 75 -17.41 8.02 -0.24
N LEU A 76 -16.65 7.76 -1.31
CA LEU A 76 -16.68 8.57 -2.53
C LEU A 76 -18.03 8.48 -3.26
N GLU A 77 -18.68 7.32 -3.27
CA GLU A 77 -20.02 7.18 -3.85
C GLU A 77 -21.08 7.98 -3.09
N ARG A 78 -20.88 8.21 -1.78
CA ARG A 78 -21.78 9.03 -0.96
C ARG A 78 -21.46 10.51 -1.02
N THR A 79 -20.17 10.87 -0.97
CA THR A 79 -19.73 12.27 -0.93
C THR A 79 -19.57 12.91 -2.31
N GLY A 80 -19.53 12.11 -3.37
CA GLY A 80 -19.19 12.55 -4.71
C GLY A 80 -17.68 12.71 -4.93
N PRO A 81 -17.27 13.28 -6.08
CA PRO A 81 -15.87 13.49 -6.42
C PRO A 81 -15.10 14.29 -5.36
N ALA A 82 -13.92 13.80 -4.98
CA ALA A 82 -13.12 14.42 -3.91
C ALA A 82 -11.61 14.29 -4.12
N ASP A 83 -10.85 15.09 -3.39
CA ASP A 83 -9.41 14.96 -3.23
C ASP A 83 -9.09 13.94 -2.14
N VAL A 84 -8.15 13.04 -2.42
CA VAL A 84 -7.85 11.89 -1.54
C VAL A 84 -6.37 11.87 -1.17
N SER A 85 -6.07 11.86 0.13
CA SER A 85 -4.70 11.60 0.61
C SER A 85 -4.65 10.27 1.34
N ILE A 86 -3.66 9.43 1.05
CA ILE A 86 -3.52 8.08 1.61
C ILE A 86 -2.14 7.94 2.22
N SER A 87 -2.06 7.62 3.51
CA SER A 87 -0.86 7.08 4.14
C SER A 87 -1.00 5.57 4.30
N THR A 88 0.04 4.81 3.94
CA THR A 88 0.08 3.36 4.16
C THR A 88 1.52 2.85 4.16
N TRP A 89 1.77 1.76 4.89
CA TRP A 89 3.08 1.09 4.86
C TRP A 89 3.27 0.28 3.57
N SER A 90 2.19 -0.32 3.06
CA SER A 90 2.22 -1.04 1.80
C SER A 90 0.94 -0.90 0.99
N ALA A 91 1.05 -1.11 -0.32
CA ALA A 91 -0.05 -1.18 -1.26
C ALA A 91 0.04 -2.44 -2.14
N GLY A 92 -1.11 -3.02 -2.47
CA GLY A 92 -1.23 -4.13 -3.42
C GLY A 92 -1.42 -3.63 -4.85
N LEU A 93 -0.92 -4.38 -5.84
CA LEU A 93 -1.05 -4.02 -7.26
C LEU A 93 -2.51 -3.77 -7.68
N TYR A 94 -3.40 -4.69 -7.30
CA TYR A 94 -4.81 -4.59 -7.62
C TYR A 94 -5.43 -3.30 -7.05
N ASP A 95 -5.12 -2.96 -5.80
CA ASP A 95 -5.63 -1.75 -5.14
C ASP A 95 -5.18 -0.48 -5.88
N VAL A 96 -3.92 -0.45 -6.28
CA VAL A 96 -3.32 0.65 -7.03
C VAL A 96 -3.99 0.83 -8.38
N GLU A 97 -4.20 -0.27 -9.12
CA GLU A 97 -4.91 -0.25 -10.41
C GLU A 97 -6.35 0.24 -10.27
N VAL A 98 -7.05 -0.16 -9.21
CA VAL A 98 -8.42 0.29 -8.93
C VAL A 98 -8.43 1.77 -8.56
N ALA A 99 -7.53 2.25 -7.71
CA ALA A 99 -7.42 3.67 -7.36
C ALA A 99 -7.13 4.52 -8.60
N ASN A 100 -6.29 4.05 -9.52
CA ASN A 100 -6.05 4.70 -10.80
C ASN A 100 -7.32 4.76 -11.67
N ARG A 101 -8.18 3.71 -11.63
CA ARG A 101 -9.49 3.78 -12.29
C ARG A 101 -10.38 4.86 -11.68
N PHE A 102 -10.38 5.03 -10.36
CA PHE A 102 -11.17 6.08 -9.71
C PHE A 102 -10.73 7.50 -10.13
N MET A 103 -9.44 7.72 -10.35
CA MET A 103 -8.92 8.95 -10.96
C MET A 103 -9.45 9.12 -12.40
N ASN A 104 -9.32 8.08 -13.23
CA ASN A 104 -9.73 8.14 -14.64
C ASN A 104 -11.23 8.32 -14.84
N THR A 105 -12.06 7.88 -13.89
CA THR A 105 -13.52 8.10 -13.90
C THR A 105 -13.94 9.43 -13.28
N GLY A 106 -13.00 10.23 -12.77
CA GLY A 106 -13.27 11.50 -12.09
C GLY A 106 -13.89 11.34 -10.71
N LEU A 107 -13.90 10.14 -10.14
CA LEU A 107 -14.38 9.91 -8.77
C LEU A 107 -13.37 10.40 -7.73
N ILE A 108 -12.08 10.34 -8.06
CA ILE A 108 -11.02 11.04 -7.32
C ILE A 108 -10.51 12.18 -8.21
N ARG A 109 -10.53 13.41 -7.67
CA ARG A 109 -10.08 14.64 -8.36
C ARG A 109 -8.56 14.76 -8.33
N SER A 110 -7.96 14.49 -7.18
CA SER A 110 -6.52 14.43 -6.97
C SER A 110 -6.18 13.37 -5.92
N ILE A 111 -4.98 12.79 -6.03
CA ILE A 111 -4.51 11.77 -5.09
C ILE A 111 -3.09 12.06 -4.61
N ARG A 112 -2.87 11.92 -3.30
CA ARG A 112 -1.55 12.02 -2.67
C ARG A 112 -1.24 10.77 -1.86
N PHE A 113 -0.03 10.26 -1.98
CA PHE A 113 0.45 9.08 -1.28
C PHE A 113 1.61 9.41 -0.36
N VAL A 114 1.48 9.01 0.91
CA VAL A 114 2.56 8.95 1.89
C VAL A 114 2.87 7.47 2.15
N LEU A 115 3.98 7.01 1.59
CA LEU A 115 4.38 5.60 1.61
C LEU A 115 5.60 5.36 2.48
N ASP A 116 5.74 4.14 2.99
CA ASP A 116 6.94 3.79 3.73
C ASP A 116 8.17 3.66 2.80
N VAL A 117 9.33 4.15 3.26
CA VAL A 117 10.60 4.05 2.52
C VAL A 117 11.00 2.61 2.20
N SER A 118 10.61 1.63 3.03
CA SER A 118 10.89 0.22 2.76
C SER A 118 10.03 -0.36 1.63
N PHE A 119 8.94 0.30 1.24
CA PHE A 119 8.03 -0.21 0.22
C PHE A 119 8.73 -0.59 -1.09
N LYS A 120 9.67 0.23 -1.56
CA LYS A 120 10.41 -0.06 -2.81
C LYS A 120 11.27 -1.34 -2.70
N ASN A 121 11.77 -1.64 -1.50
CA ASN A 121 12.74 -2.71 -1.28
C ASN A 121 12.14 -3.97 -0.66
N ASN A 122 10.92 -3.90 -0.14
CA ASN A 122 10.21 -5.06 0.41
C ASN A 122 9.88 -6.07 -0.69
N GLY A 123 10.19 -7.34 -0.43
CA GLY A 123 10.05 -8.42 -1.42
C GLY A 123 8.63 -8.60 -1.97
N GLY A 124 7.60 -8.25 -1.19
CA GLY A 124 6.19 -8.32 -1.60
C GLY A 124 5.70 -7.19 -2.51
N SER A 125 6.46 -6.10 -2.63
CA SER A 125 6.13 -4.90 -3.42
C SER A 125 7.14 -4.60 -4.52
N ARG A 126 8.11 -5.51 -4.73
CA ARG A 126 9.16 -5.36 -5.73
C ARG A 126 8.55 -5.26 -7.13
N GLY A 127 8.71 -4.09 -7.76
CA GLY A 127 8.14 -3.76 -9.08
C GLY A 127 6.86 -2.91 -9.03
N TYR A 128 6.15 -2.84 -7.90
CA TYR A 128 4.96 -1.99 -7.76
C TYR A 128 5.32 -0.51 -7.61
N SER A 129 6.54 -0.21 -7.12
CA SER A 129 7.02 1.16 -6.96
C SER A 129 7.06 1.93 -8.28
N THR A 130 7.48 1.28 -9.36
CA THR A 130 7.55 1.90 -10.69
C THR A 130 6.14 2.12 -11.23
N LEU A 131 5.27 1.13 -11.10
CA LEU A 131 3.88 1.22 -11.54
C LEU A 131 3.09 2.34 -10.82
N LEU A 132 3.31 2.53 -9.52
CA LEU A 132 2.72 3.66 -8.78
C LEU A 132 3.15 5.02 -9.38
N MET A 133 4.43 5.16 -9.72
CA MET A 133 4.93 6.37 -10.38
C MET A 133 4.36 6.52 -11.79
N ASP A 134 4.29 5.44 -12.57
CA ASP A 134 3.76 5.47 -13.93
C ASP A 134 2.27 5.84 -13.96
N MET A 135 1.50 5.40 -12.96
CA MET A 135 0.05 5.67 -12.88
C MET A 135 -0.27 7.06 -12.35
N PHE A 136 0.43 7.53 -11.32
CA PHE A 136 0.05 8.76 -10.62
C PHE A 136 1.04 9.92 -10.77
N GLY A 137 2.25 9.65 -11.26
CA GLY A 137 3.36 10.62 -11.29
C GLY A 137 4.10 10.70 -9.95
N GLU A 138 5.37 11.10 -10.02
CA GLU A 138 6.23 11.24 -8.84
C GLU A 138 5.76 12.33 -7.87
N GLU A 139 5.10 13.37 -8.39
CA GLU A 139 4.57 14.48 -7.60
C GLU A 139 3.49 14.04 -6.62
N CYS A 140 2.76 12.97 -6.93
CA CYS A 140 1.73 12.42 -6.06
C CYS A 140 2.29 11.56 -4.93
N ILE A 141 3.61 11.32 -4.87
CA ILE A 141 4.23 10.37 -3.95
C ILE A 141 5.25 11.07 -3.07
N ARG A 142 5.18 10.82 -1.76
CA ARG A 142 6.24 11.08 -0.78
C ARG A 142 6.51 9.83 0.03
N THR A 143 7.78 9.64 0.39
CA THR A 143 8.20 8.48 1.18
C THR A 143 8.90 8.87 2.45
N THR A 144 8.49 8.29 3.56
CA THR A 144 9.06 8.50 4.90
C THR A 144 9.04 7.19 5.69
N ARG A 145 9.71 7.10 6.84
CA ARG A 145 9.49 5.98 7.76
C ARG A 145 8.11 6.14 8.41
N THR A 146 7.14 5.37 7.96
CA THR A 146 5.77 5.44 8.48
C THR A 146 5.15 4.06 8.61
N HIS A 147 4.46 3.84 9.73
CA HIS A 147 3.51 2.75 9.87
C HIS A 147 2.07 3.26 10.05
N ALA A 148 1.86 4.57 9.91
CA ALA A 148 0.52 5.14 9.94
C ALA A 148 -0.26 4.65 8.72
N LYS A 149 -1.53 4.32 8.92
CA LYS A 149 -2.47 4.17 7.81
C LYS A 149 -3.66 5.07 8.08
N PHE A 150 -3.83 6.03 7.21
CA PHE A 150 -4.95 6.94 7.26
C PHE A 150 -5.31 7.41 5.87
N VAL A 151 -6.54 7.86 5.71
CA VAL A 151 -7.07 8.44 4.49
C VAL A 151 -7.80 9.72 4.83
N THR A 152 -7.66 10.74 4.00
CA THR A 152 -8.56 11.90 4.00
C THR A 152 -9.31 11.93 2.68
N ILE A 153 -10.60 12.25 2.73
CA ILE A 153 -11.46 12.45 1.55
C ILE A 153 -12.11 13.81 1.71
N THR A 154 -11.73 14.77 0.87
CA THR A 154 -12.17 16.16 1.01
C THR A 154 -12.69 16.72 -0.30
N ASN A 155 -13.88 17.31 -0.28
CA ASN A 155 -14.38 18.15 -1.35
C ASN A 155 -14.94 19.46 -0.78
N ASP A 156 -15.81 20.17 -1.49
CA ASP A 156 -16.30 21.46 -0.99
C ASP A 156 -17.24 21.27 0.22
N GLU A 157 -17.98 20.16 0.25
CA GLU A 157 -19.02 19.85 1.24
C GLU A 157 -18.49 18.99 2.39
N PHE A 158 -17.75 17.92 2.08
CA PHE A 158 -17.31 16.91 3.04
C PHE A 158 -15.81 17.01 3.36
N LYS A 159 -15.46 16.76 4.63
CA LYS A 159 -14.09 16.68 5.14
C LYS A 159 -13.94 15.42 5.99
N LEU A 160 -13.69 14.29 5.34
CA LEU A 160 -13.67 12.99 6.01
C LEU A 160 -12.25 12.55 6.35
N SER A 161 -12.12 11.81 7.45
CA SER A 161 -10.90 11.13 7.82
C SER A 161 -11.15 9.67 8.22
N ILE A 162 -10.22 8.80 7.84
CA ILE A 162 -10.16 7.40 8.26
C ILE A 162 -8.78 7.15 8.83
N SER A 163 -8.68 6.60 10.05
CA SER A 163 -7.46 5.92 10.54
C SER A 163 -7.69 4.43 10.56
N SER A 164 -6.70 3.63 10.19
CA SER A 164 -6.86 2.18 10.13
C SER A 164 -5.59 1.43 10.51
N THR A 165 -5.78 0.17 10.93
CA THR A 165 -4.69 -0.81 11.03
C THR A 165 -4.40 -1.48 9.68
N ALA A 166 -5.34 -1.41 8.74
CA ALA A 166 -5.26 -2.01 7.42
C ALA A 166 -4.34 -1.22 6.49
N ASN A 167 -3.49 -1.93 5.74
CA ASN A 167 -2.75 -1.34 4.62
C ASN A 167 -3.65 -1.23 3.38
N LEU A 168 -3.20 -0.51 2.34
CA LEU A 168 -3.86 -0.42 1.04
C LEU A 168 -3.68 -1.71 0.20
N ASN A 169 -4.03 -2.85 0.77
CA ASN A 169 -3.97 -4.16 0.14
C ASN A 169 -5.10 -5.08 0.65
N GLU A 170 -5.13 -6.32 0.19
CA GLU A 170 -6.07 -7.31 0.72
C GLU A 170 -5.62 -7.73 2.14
N ASN A 171 -6.39 -7.33 3.16
CA ASN A 171 -6.15 -7.71 4.55
C ASN A 171 -7.18 -8.76 4.98
N LYS A 172 -6.78 -10.05 5.05
CA LYS A 172 -7.64 -11.16 5.50
C LYS A 172 -7.45 -11.44 6.98
N ARG A 173 -7.61 -10.41 7.80
CA ARG A 173 -7.36 -10.46 9.25
C ARG A 173 -8.23 -9.44 9.96
N LEU A 174 -8.24 -9.50 11.28
CA LEU A 174 -8.84 -8.48 12.11
C LEU A 174 -8.17 -7.13 11.83
N GLU A 175 -8.97 -6.18 11.38
CA GLU A 175 -8.59 -4.79 11.15
C GLU A 175 -9.61 -3.86 11.82
N ILE A 176 -9.12 -2.71 12.26
CA ILE A 176 -9.91 -1.63 12.84
C ILE A 176 -9.83 -0.44 11.91
N PHE A 177 -10.98 0.21 11.72
CA PHE A 177 -11.16 1.46 11.02
C PHE A 177 -11.83 2.43 11.98
N HIS A 178 -11.30 3.63 12.07
CA HIS A 178 -11.95 4.74 12.74
C HIS A 178 -12.27 5.79 11.70
N PHE A 179 -13.55 6.00 11.43
CA PHE A 179 -14.07 6.99 10.50
C PHE A 179 -14.61 8.21 11.26
N SER A 180 -14.46 9.39 10.68
CA SER A 180 -14.88 10.67 11.26
C SER A 180 -15.12 11.69 10.16
N ASP A 181 -16.15 12.51 10.31
CA ASP A 181 -16.43 13.67 9.46
C ASP A 181 -16.05 15.01 10.08
N ASP A 182 -15.41 14.98 11.25
CA ASP A 182 -14.89 16.18 11.89
C ASP A 182 -13.84 16.85 10.98
N PRO A 183 -14.11 18.06 10.47
CA PRO A 183 -13.17 18.78 9.62
C PRO A 183 -11.83 19.05 10.30
N ALA A 184 -11.80 19.21 11.63
CA ALA A 184 -10.56 19.45 12.37
C ALA A 184 -9.65 18.22 12.33
N ARG A 185 -10.21 17.01 12.45
CA ARG A 185 -9.46 15.76 12.33
C ARG A 185 -8.94 15.53 10.91
N ALA A 186 -9.76 15.80 9.90
CA ALA A 186 -9.30 15.74 8.51
C ALA A 186 -8.17 16.75 8.24
N ALA A 187 -8.28 17.98 8.74
CA ALA A 187 -7.25 19.01 8.64
C ALA A 187 -5.95 18.60 9.37
N TRP A 188 -6.05 17.94 10.52
CA TRP A 188 -4.88 17.42 11.25
C TRP A 188 -4.07 16.43 10.41
N TYR A 189 -4.72 15.44 9.78
CA TYR A 189 -4.04 14.51 8.89
C TYR A 189 -3.50 15.18 7.63
N LEU A 190 -4.25 16.11 7.04
CA LEU A 190 -3.77 16.88 5.90
C LEU A 190 -2.54 17.73 6.25
N GLY A 191 -2.44 18.27 7.46
CA GLY A 191 -1.24 18.98 7.92
C GLY A 191 0.02 18.11 7.87
N ILE A 192 -0.08 16.83 8.25
CA ILE A 192 1.02 15.86 8.13
C ILE A 192 1.39 15.65 6.65
N VAL A 193 0.38 15.49 5.79
CA VAL A 193 0.58 15.28 4.35
C VAL A 193 1.24 16.51 3.71
N ASP A 194 0.73 17.71 3.98
CA ASP A 194 1.24 18.96 3.43
C ASP A 194 2.68 19.22 3.85
N GLU A 195 3.04 18.97 5.11
CA GLU A 195 4.41 19.10 5.59
C GLU A 195 5.35 18.13 4.87
N LEU A 196 4.96 16.85 4.74
CA LEU A 196 5.75 15.88 3.98
C LEU A 196 5.90 16.27 2.51
N PHE A 197 4.86 16.82 1.89
CA PHE A 197 4.90 17.24 0.48
C PHE A 197 5.75 18.48 0.25
N GLN A 198 5.92 19.32 1.27
CA GLN A 198 6.83 20.47 1.27
C GLN A 198 8.28 20.07 1.53
N ASP A 199 8.53 19.19 2.51
CA ASP A 199 9.87 18.93 3.01
C ASP A 199 10.56 17.71 2.37
N VAL A 200 9.78 16.76 1.85
CA VAL A 200 10.29 15.55 1.20
C VAL A 200 10.22 15.74 -0.31
N LYS A 201 11.28 15.33 -1.01
CA LYS A 201 11.31 15.38 -2.48
C LYS A 201 10.24 14.45 -3.08
N PRO A 202 9.71 14.77 -4.27
CA PRO A 202 8.82 13.88 -5.02
C PRO A 202 9.39 12.47 -5.22
N GLY A 203 8.50 11.47 -5.26
CA GLY A 203 8.84 10.09 -5.59
C GLY A 203 9.49 9.26 -4.46
N TRP A 204 10.30 8.27 -4.86
CA TRP A 204 10.94 7.32 -3.95
C TRP A 204 12.27 7.86 -3.42
N ASN A 205 12.29 8.18 -2.13
CA ASN A 205 13.49 8.65 -1.45
C ASN A 205 14.14 7.55 -0.61
N PRO A 206 15.47 7.55 -0.46
CA PRO A 206 16.16 6.64 0.44
C PRO A 206 15.77 6.91 1.90
N ASP A 207 15.93 5.90 2.75
CA ASP A 207 15.73 6.06 4.18
C ASP A 207 16.75 7.06 4.75
N SER A 208 16.25 8.18 5.25
CA SER A 208 17.01 9.23 5.94
C SER A 208 16.56 9.40 7.39
N GLY A 209 15.78 8.43 7.92
CA GLY A 209 15.02 8.55 9.15
C GLY A 209 13.59 9.04 8.90
N ALA A 210 12.78 9.08 9.96
CA ALA A 210 11.56 9.87 9.92
C ALA A 210 11.98 11.35 9.83
N PRO A 211 11.44 12.14 8.89
CA PRO A 211 11.71 13.56 8.85
C PRO A 211 11.28 14.14 10.19
N ALA A 212 12.08 15.08 10.71
CA ALA A 212 11.54 15.98 11.71
C ALA A 212 10.39 16.69 11.02
N LEU A 213 9.15 16.37 11.42
CA LEU A 213 8.00 17.18 11.05
C LEU A 213 8.16 18.48 11.84
N GLY A 214 9.11 19.33 11.44
CA GLY A 214 9.59 20.46 12.23
C GLY A 214 8.51 21.48 12.59
N ARG A 215 7.33 21.42 11.94
CA ARG A 215 6.14 22.21 12.27
C ARG A 215 5.16 21.48 13.19
N LEU A 216 5.07 20.15 13.14
CA LEU A 216 4.20 19.33 14.01
C LEU A 216 4.90 18.81 15.29
N ASP A 217 6.22 18.60 15.24
CA ASP A 217 7.11 18.26 16.33
C ASP A 217 8.45 19.04 16.18
N PRO A 218 8.48 20.33 16.57
CA PRO A 218 9.69 21.14 16.58
C PRO A 218 10.78 20.61 17.53
N SER A 219 10.45 19.63 18.39
CA SER A 219 11.38 18.94 19.29
C SER A 219 11.93 17.63 18.71
N GLY A 220 11.49 17.26 17.50
CA GLY A 220 11.80 16.00 16.83
C GLY A 220 13.28 15.66 16.90
N THR A 221 13.58 14.47 17.41
CA THR A 221 14.95 14.02 17.63
C THR A 221 15.72 14.06 16.31
N LYS A 222 16.76 14.90 16.21
CA LYS A 222 17.68 14.90 15.07
C LYS A 222 18.33 13.51 14.97
N MET A 223 17.83 12.66 14.09
CA MET A 223 18.44 11.37 13.81
C MET A 223 19.81 11.61 13.16
N LYS A 224 20.89 11.33 13.89
CA LYS A 224 22.22 11.21 13.29
C LYS A 224 22.19 10.00 12.37
N THR A 225 22.39 10.22 11.07
CA THR A 225 22.67 9.15 10.11
C THR A 225 23.93 8.41 10.54
N GLY A 226 23.75 7.30 11.26
CA GLY A 226 24.84 6.42 11.65
C GLY A 226 25.46 5.81 10.39
N LYS A 227 26.78 5.95 10.24
CA LYS A 227 27.53 5.21 9.21
C LYS A 227 27.22 3.72 9.40
N VAL A 228 26.71 3.07 8.36
CA VAL A 228 26.54 1.61 8.33
C VAL A 228 27.92 0.99 8.58
N ALA A 229 28.13 0.47 9.78
CA ALA A 229 29.32 -0.31 10.07
C ALA A 229 29.22 -1.61 9.25
N LYS A 230 30.17 -1.81 8.32
CA LYS A 230 30.38 -3.11 7.68
C LYS A 230 30.66 -4.11 8.80
N VAL A 231 29.69 -4.98 9.10
CA VAL A 231 29.91 -6.13 9.97
C VAL A 231 30.86 -7.07 9.21
N GLY A 232 32.13 -7.02 9.59
CA GLY A 232 33.15 -7.95 9.11
C GLY A 232 32.79 -9.37 9.55
N ARG A 233 32.96 -10.34 8.65
CA ARG A 233 32.85 -11.77 8.96
C ARG A 233 33.74 -12.09 10.15
N LEU A 234 33.13 -12.49 11.26
CA LEU A 234 33.84 -13.11 12.36
C LEU A 234 34.39 -14.47 11.86
N LYS A 235 35.70 -14.60 11.75
CA LYS A 235 36.36 -15.92 11.61
C LYS A 235 36.22 -16.62 12.96
N ILE A 236 35.45 -17.69 13.02
CA ILE A 236 35.52 -18.65 14.12
C ILE A 236 36.78 -19.49 13.85
N GLY A 237 37.90 -19.04 14.39
CA GLY A 237 39.12 -19.85 14.53
C GLY A 237 38.94 -20.75 15.75
N GLY A 238 39.11 -22.05 15.54
CA GLY A 238 39.09 -23.03 16.63
C GLY A 238 40.24 -22.82 17.60
N ASN A 239 40.05 -23.34 18.81
CA ASN A 239 41.17 -23.76 19.63
C ASN A 239 40.84 -25.12 20.22
N THR A 240 41.72 -26.07 19.90
CA THR A 240 41.94 -27.33 20.59
C THR A 240 42.50 -27.08 22.00
N ASP A 241 42.46 -28.14 22.79
CA ASP A 241 43.19 -28.40 24.05
C ASP A 241 42.45 -28.06 25.35
N GLU A 242 41.74 -29.06 25.90
CA GLU A 242 42.16 -29.87 27.05
C GLU A 242 41.37 -31.20 27.11
#